data_AF-A0A448XSK1-F1
#
_entry.id   AF-A0A448XSK1-F1
#
_cell.length_a   1.000
_cell.length_b   1.000
_cell.length_c   1.000
_cell.angle_alpha   90.00
_cell.angle_beta   90.00
_cell.angle_gamma   90.00
#
_symmetry.space_group_name_H-M   'P 1'
#
loop_
_entity.id
_entity.type
_entity.pdbx_description
1 polymer ?
#
loop_
_entity_poly.entity_id
_entity_poly.type
_entity_poly.pdbx_seq_one_letter_code
_entity_poly.pdbx_strand_id
1 'polypeptide(L)'
;MFPVSLVCGNTMLLKPSERDPGAALRLVELANEAGVPPGVLNVVHGSQDVVKAICEHPDIRAISFVGSDQAGKFIYRHGCAHGKRVQCNMVSRLPLRWSSSMLKQKGYALFVFIDFEINPNLLSSW
;
A
#
# COMPACT_ATOMS: atom_id res chain seq x y z
N MET A 1 5.32 -6.23 -0.69
CA MET A 1 5.11 -6.73 -2.07
C MET A 1 5.86 -5.93 -3.14
N PHE A 2 6.58 -4.85 -2.82
CA PHE A 2 7.16 -3.99 -3.86
C PHE A 2 8.13 -4.68 -4.84
N PRO A 3 8.96 -5.68 -4.48
CA PRO A 3 9.89 -6.26 -5.46
C PRO A 3 9.19 -6.87 -6.67
N VAL A 4 8.10 -7.62 -6.45
CA VAL A 4 7.33 -8.26 -7.54
C VAL A 4 6.69 -7.20 -8.44
N SER A 5 6.11 -6.15 -7.87
CA SER A 5 5.49 -5.09 -8.69
C SER A 5 6.51 -4.33 -9.54
N LEU A 6 7.70 -4.06 -9.01
CA LEU A 6 8.75 -3.37 -9.76
C LEU A 6 9.27 -4.23 -10.91
N VAL A 7 9.48 -5.53 -10.68
CA VAL A 7 9.90 -6.47 -11.74
C VAL A 7 8.86 -6.61 -12.84
N CYS A 8 7.57 -6.47 -12.51
CA CYS A 8 6.49 -6.42 -13.49
C CYS A 8 6.36 -5.05 -14.21
N GLY A 9 7.27 -4.11 -13.99
CA GLY A 9 7.28 -2.80 -14.66
C GLY A 9 6.37 -1.74 -14.04
N ASN A 10 5.83 -1.98 -12.84
CA ASN A 10 4.98 -1.00 -12.17
C ASN A 10 5.80 -0.01 -11.36
N THR A 11 5.24 1.20 -11.20
CA THR A 11 5.67 2.11 -10.14
C THR A 11 4.84 1.87 -8.87
N MET A 12 5.40 2.19 -7.71
CA MET A 12 4.78 1.87 -6.43
C MET A 12 4.73 3.07 -5.50
N LEU A 13 3.56 3.28 -4.90
CA LEU A 13 3.35 4.22 -3.81
C LEU A 13 3.13 3.41 -2.53
N LEU A 14 4.08 3.47 -1.61
CA LEU A 14 4.05 2.75 -0.35
C LEU A 14 3.49 3.65 0.75
N LYS A 15 2.41 3.22 1.40
CA LYS A 15 1.84 3.93 2.56
C LYS A 15 1.96 3.06 3.82
N PRO A 16 3.10 3.14 4.54
CA PRO A 16 3.34 2.30 5.71
C PRO A 16 2.45 2.68 6.89
N SER A 17 2.39 1.80 7.88
CA SER A 17 1.65 2.04 9.13
C SER A 17 2.23 3.23 9.88
N GLU A 18 1.38 4.18 10.26
CA GLU A 18 1.73 5.29 11.15
C GLU A 18 2.29 4.84 12.51
N ARG A 19 2.06 3.59 12.91
CA ARG A 19 2.56 3.04 14.17
C ARG A 19 3.88 2.31 14.08
N ASP A 20 4.18 1.78 12.89
CA ASP A 20 5.38 0.98 12.66
C ASP A 20 5.84 1.14 11.20
N PRO A 21 6.43 2.29 10.86
CA PRO A 21 6.94 2.53 9.52
C PRO A 21 8.38 2.02 9.33
N GLY A 22 9.10 1.71 10.41
CA GLY A 22 10.57 1.57 10.39
C GLY A 22 11.06 0.49 9.43
N ALA A 23 10.47 -0.71 9.48
CA ALA A 23 10.86 -1.80 8.59
C ALA A 23 10.58 -1.47 7.11
N ALA A 24 9.46 -0.82 6.83
CA ALA A 24 9.09 -0.41 5.47
C ALA A 24 10.06 0.64 4.91
N LEU A 25 10.42 1.64 5.73
CA LEU A 25 11.37 2.67 5.35
C LEU A 25 12.77 2.10 5.11
N ARG A 26 13.25 1.19 5.97
CA ARG A 26 14.56 0.54 5.76
C ARG A 26 14.60 -0.26 4.45
N LEU A 27 13.49 -0.91 4.08
CA LEU A 27 13.40 -1.61 2.80
C LEU A 27 13.44 -0.65 1.59
N VAL A 28 12.86 0.54 1.71
CA VAL A 28 12.90 1.57 0.66
C VAL A 28 14.32 2.13 0.52
N GLU A 29 15.01 2.39 1.63
CA GLU A 29 16.43 2.79 1.62
C GLU A 29 17.29 1.76 0.89
N LEU A 30 17.15 0.48 1.25
CA LEU A 30 17.86 -0.62 0.59
C LEU A 30 17.53 -0.72 -0.90
N ALA A 31 16.28 -0.44 -1.28
CA ALA A 31 15.88 -0.42 -2.69
C ALA A 31 16.56 0.73 -3.46
N ASN A 32 16.69 1.90 -2.83
CA ASN A 32 17.43 3.02 -3.40
C ASN A 32 18.93 2.71 -3.51
N GLU A 33 19.54 2.11 -2.48
CA GLU A 33 20.93 1.63 -2.50
C GLU A 33 21.17 0.58 -3.61
N ALA A 34 20.16 -0.26 -3.90
CA ALA A 34 20.20 -1.25 -4.97
C ALA A 34 20.03 -0.67 -6.38
N GLY A 35 19.78 0.65 -6.50
CA GLY A 35 19.68 1.33 -7.79
C GLY A 35 18.27 1.39 -8.38
N VAL A 36 17.22 1.25 -7.56
CA VAL A 36 15.85 1.55 -8.04
C VAL A 36 15.79 3.01 -8.53
N PRO A 37 15.33 3.26 -9.77
CA PRO A 37 15.31 4.61 -10.31
C PRO A 37 14.43 5.56 -9.46
N PRO A 38 14.80 6.85 -9.36
CA PRO A 38 13.98 7.84 -8.66
C PRO A 38 12.54 7.86 -9.17
N GLY A 39 11.60 7.91 -8.23
CA GLY A 39 10.16 7.96 -8.49
C GLY A 39 9.50 6.63 -8.89
N VAL A 40 10.26 5.53 -9.00
CA VAL A 40 9.71 4.18 -9.21
C VAL A 40 9.13 3.60 -7.91
N LEU A 41 9.76 3.90 -6.77
CA LEU A 41 9.27 3.53 -5.43
C LEU A 41 9.17 4.79 -4.58
N ASN A 42 7.94 5.22 -4.31
CA ASN A 42 7.63 6.40 -3.50
C ASN A 42 7.02 6.00 -2.17
N VAL A 43 7.18 6.84 -1.15
CA VAL A 43 6.58 6.63 0.17
C VAL A 43 5.72 7.83 0.53
N VAL A 44 4.49 7.57 0.95
CA VAL A 44 3.59 8.60 1.48
C VAL A 44 3.17 8.26 2.91
N HIS A 45 3.19 9.26 3.77
CA HIS A 45 2.73 9.15 5.15
C HIS A 45 1.39 9.85 5.34
N GLY A 46 0.56 9.33 6.23
CA GLY A 46 -0.72 9.92 6.59
C GLY A 46 -1.74 8.84 6.94
N SER A 47 -2.92 9.24 7.41
CA SER A 47 -3.95 8.34 7.92
C SER A 47 -5.07 8.13 6.89
N GLN A 48 -6.32 8.38 7.24
CA GLN A 48 -7.49 8.10 6.41
C GLN A 48 -7.59 9.01 5.18
N ASP A 49 -7.20 10.28 5.30
CA ASP A 49 -7.30 11.24 4.19
C ASP A 49 -6.40 10.83 3.02
N VAL A 50 -5.18 10.36 3.33
CA VAL A 50 -4.25 9.85 2.32
C VAL A 50 -4.79 8.56 1.68
N VAL A 51 -5.39 7.65 2.47
CA VAL A 51 -6.02 6.44 1.93
C VAL A 51 -7.18 6.79 1.00
N LYS A 52 -7.98 7.80 1.35
CA LYS A 52 -9.08 8.27 0.51
C LYS A 52 -8.55 8.89 -0.78
N ALA A 53 -7.54 9.75 -0.71
CA ALA A 53 -6.87 10.33 -1.86
C ALA A 53 -6.29 9.25 -2.79
N ILE A 54 -5.64 8.21 -2.23
CA ILE A 54 -5.17 7.04 -2.97
C ILE A 54 -6.30 6.33 -3.74
N CYS A 55 -7.45 6.15 -3.08
CA CYS A 55 -8.60 5.49 -3.67
C CYS A 55 -9.29 6.34 -4.75
N GLU A 56 -9.05 7.65 -4.79
CA GLU A 56 -9.68 8.60 -5.72
C GLU A 56 -8.75 9.03 -6.86
N HIS A 57 -7.43 8.95 -6.67
CA HIS A 57 -6.46 9.48 -7.62
C HIS A 57 -6.56 8.80 -8.99
N PRO A 58 -6.70 9.55 -10.11
CA PRO A 58 -6.96 8.96 -11.43
C PRO A 58 -5.85 8.01 -11.89
N ASP A 59 -4.59 8.33 -11.58
CA ASP A 59 -3.44 7.55 -12.06
C ASP A 59 -3.18 6.25 -11.26
N ILE A 60 -3.85 6.06 -10.12
CA ILE A 60 -3.69 4.83 -9.33
C ILE A 60 -4.60 3.76 -9.93
N ARG A 61 -4.04 2.72 -10.54
CA ARG A 61 -4.81 1.67 -11.21
C ARG A 61 -5.13 0.47 -10.33
N ALA A 62 -4.34 0.21 -9.29
CA ALA A 62 -4.54 -0.93 -8.42
C ALA A 62 -4.14 -0.66 -6.96
N ILE A 63 -4.80 -1.35 -6.04
CA ILE A 63 -4.56 -1.22 -4.60
C ILE A 63 -4.41 -2.62 -3.99
N SER A 64 -3.35 -2.82 -3.20
CA SER A 64 -3.14 -3.99 -2.37
C SER A 64 -3.12 -3.61 -0.89
N PHE A 65 -4.05 -4.12 -0.13
CA PHE A 65 -4.17 -3.80 1.27
C PHE A 65 -3.92 -5.01 2.15
N VAL A 66 -3.18 -4.83 3.24
CA VAL A 66 -3.03 -5.81 4.31
C VAL A 66 -3.37 -5.15 5.64
N GLY A 67 -4.39 -5.65 6.33
CA GLY A 67 -4.75 -5.11 7.64
C GLY A 67 -6.15 -5.44 8.10
N SER A 68 -6.72 -4.57 8.94
CA SER A 68 -8.01 -4.81 9.58
C SER A 68 -9.18 -4.90 8.60
N ASP A 69 -10.19 -5.70 8.94
CA ASP A 69 -11.41 -5.86 8.15
C ASP A 69 -12.13 -4.54 7.88
N GLN A 70 -12.16 -3.62 8.85
CA GLN A 70 -12.86 -2.34 8.69
C GLN A 70 -12.22 -1.49 7.59
N ALA A 71 -10.89 -1.31 7.66
CA ALA A 71 -10.14 -0.60 6.64
C ALA A 71 -10.19 -1.32 5.27
N GLY A 72 -10.04 -2.64 5.26
CA GLY A 72 -10.10 -3.44 4.03
C GLY A 72 -11.43 -3.32 3.31
N LYS A 73 -12.56 -3.40 4.03
CA LYS A 73 -13.89 -3.20 3.44
C LYS A 73 -14.08 -1.78 2.89
N PHE A 74 -13.57 -0.76 3.58
CA PHE A 74 -13.60 0.62 3.09
C PHE A 74 -12.80 0.76 1.79
N ILE A 75 -11.53 0.34 1.79
CA ILE A 75 -10.63 0.44 0.63
C ILE A 75 -11.16 -0.36 -0.56
N TYR A 76 -11.66 -1.57 -0.32
CA TYR A 76 -12.24 -2.41 -1.37
C TYR A 76 -13.44 -1.73 -2.03
N ARG A 77 -14.40 -1.26 -1.23
CA ARG A 77 -15.60 -0.61 -1.78
C ARG A 77 -15.27 0.70 -2.48
N HIS A 78 -14.49 1.56 -1.83
CA HIS A 78 -14.17 2.89 -2.34
C HIS A 78 -13.28 2.80 -3.58
N GLY A 79 -12.19 2.02 -3.54
CA GLY A 79 -11.30 1.83 -4.69
C GLY A 79 -12.01 1.21 -5.90
N CYS A 80 -12.85 0.19 -5.69
CA CYS A 80 -13.64 -0.39 -6.78
C CYS A 80 -14.65 0.60 -7.38
N ALA A 81 -15.28 1.45 -6.55
CA ALA A 81 -16.18 2.50 -7.03
C ALA A 81 -15.46 3.53 -7.94
N HIS A 82 -14.17 3.74 -7.72
CA HIS A 82 -13.30 4.57 -8.56
C HIS A 82 -12.58 3.79 -9.68
N GLY A 83 -13.06 2.59 -10.02
CA GLY A 83 -12.58 1.80 -11.17
C GLY A 83 -11.21 1.13 -10.96
N LYS A 84 -10.74 1.03 -9.72
CA LYS A 84 -9.43 0.43 -9.41
C LYS A 84 -9.56 -1.08 -9.20
N ARG A 85 -8.52 -1.82 -9.58
CA ARG A 85 -8.40 -3.24 -9.19
C ARG A 85 -7.95 -3.32 -7.73
N VAL A 86 -8.76 -3.94 -6.86
CA VAL A 86 -8.45 -3.96 -5.43
C VAL A 86 -8.30 -5.37 -4.90
N GLN A 87 -7.20 -5.61 -4.21
CA GLN A 87 -6.93 -6.82 -3.44
C GLN A 87 -6.78 -6.44 -1.97
N CYS A 88 -7.55 -7.09 -1.08
CA CYS A 88 -7.50 -6.83 0.35
C CYS A 88 -7.30 -8.13 1.13
N ASN A 89 -6.11 -8.31 1.71
CA ASN A 89 -5.81 -9.37 2.67
C ASN A 89 -6.23 -8.90 4.06
N MET A 90 -7.46 -9.26 4.41
CA MET A 90 -8.05 -8.97 5.70
C MET A 90 -7.71 -10.06 6.72
N VAL A 91 -7.75 -9.73 8.00
CA VAL A 91 -7.41 -10.67 9.07
C VAL A 91 -8.48 -11.76 9.17
N SER A 92 -8.09 -13.02 8.96
CA SER A 92 -8.97 -14.16 9.18
C SER A 92 -9.11 -14.46 10.68
N ARG A 93 -10.34 -14.53 11.19
CA ARG A 93 -10.61 -15.11 12.51
C ARG A 93 -10.60 -16.64 12.39
N LEU A 94 -9.43 -17.24 12.58
CA LEU A 94 -9.34 -18.68 12.77
C LEU A 94 -9.87 -19.05 14.17
N PRO A 95 -10.53 -20.22 14.33
CA PRO A 95 -11.03 -20.69 15.62
C PRO A 95 -9.92 -21.08 16.61
N LEU A 96 -8.65 -20.97 16.21
CA LEU A 96 -7.51 -21.17 17.09
C LEU A 96 -7.38 -19.98 18.04
N ARG A 97 -7.32 -20.28 19.34
CA ARG A 97 -7.37 -19.34 20.45
C ARG A 97 -6.08 -18.53 20.54
N TRP A 98 -5.90 -17.57 19.64
CA TRP A 98 -4.88 -16.54 19.80
C TRP A 98 -5.20 -15.70 21.03
N SER A 99 -4.19 -15.40 21.84
CA SER A 99 -4.33 -14.48 22.97
C SER A 99 -4.85 -13.13 22.46
N SER A 100 -5.83 -12.56 23.15
CA SER A 100 -6.39 -11.23 22.85
C SER A 100 -5.34 -10.12 22.78
N SER A 101 -4.14 -10.33 23.33
CA SER A 101 -3.00 -9.41 23.22
C SER A 101 -2.34 -9.43 21.83
N MET A 102 -2.32 -10.56 21.12
CA MET A 102 -1.75 -10.67 19.76
C MET A 102 -2.67 -10.09 18.68
N LEU A 103 -3.99 -10.16 18.88
CA LEU A 103 -4.98 -9.56 17.97
C LEU A 103 -5.05 -8.02 18.06
N LYS A 104 -4.38 -7.40 19.03
CA LYS A 104 -4.38 -5.94 19.27
C LYS A 104 -3.32 -5.18 18.47
N GLN A 105 -2.60 -5.82 17.55
CA GLN A 105 -1.76 -5.08 16.59
C GLN A 105 -2.66 -4.32 15.59
N LYS A 106 -3.12 -3.15 16.02
CA LYS A 106 -3.79 -2.15 15.18
C LYS A 106 -2.71 -1.40 14.36
N GLY A 107 -2.03 -2.07 13.44
CA GLY A 107 -1.13 -1.46 12.46
C GLY A 107 -1.72 -1.63 11.06
N TYR A 108 -1.72 -0.58 10.25
CA TYR A 108 -2.30 -0.60 8.90
C TYR A 108 -1.16 -0.60 7.88
N ALA A 109 -1.00 -1.64 7.06
CA ALA A 109 -0.04 -1.61 5.96
C ALA A 109 -0.79 -1.54 4.63
N LEU A 110 -0.76 -0.38 3.97
CA LEU A 110 -1.36 -0.22 2.65
C LEU A 110 -0.25 -0.19 1.59
N PHE A 111 -0.37 -1.08 0.60
CA PHE A 111 0.53 -1.20 -0.54
C PHE A 111 -0.21 -0.73 -1.80
N VAL A 112 0.14 0.42 -2.36
CA VAL A 112 -0.58 0.94 -3.54
C VAL A 112 0.24 0.68 -4.79
N PHE A 113 -0.41 0.19 -5.84
CA PHE A 113 0.23 -0.06 -7.13
C PHE A 113 -0.15 1.04 -8.12
N ILE A 114 0.85 1.74 -8.64
CA ILE A 114 0.68 2.77 -9.65
C ILE A 114 1.19 2.22 -10.98
N ASP A 115 0.20 1.78 -11.77
CA ASP A 115 0.22 1.50 -13.20
C ASP A 115 1.23 0.48 -13.77
N PHE A 116 0.81 -0.19 -14.86
CA PHE A 116 1.59 -1.18 -15.63
C PHE A 116 2.50 -0.54 -16.69
N GLU A 117 2.36 0.77 -16.91
CA GLU A 117 3.22 1.57 -17.78
C GLU A 117 3.94 2.62 -16.94
N ILE A 118 5.27 2.68 -17.07
CA ILE A 118 6.10 3.69 -16.44
C ILE A 118 5.66 5.06 -16.98
N ASN A 119 4.86 5.80 -16.20
CA ASN A 119 4.52 7.18 -16.51
C ASN A 119 5.54 8.13 -15.82
N PRO A 120 6.50 8.71 -16.56
CA PRO A 120 7.50 9.59 -15.98
C PRO A 120 6.93 10.90 -15.42
N ASN A 121 5.68 11.26 -15.69
CA ASN A 121 5.06 12.47 -15.16
C ASN A 121 4.46 12.30 -13.75
N LEU A 122 4.30 11.06 -13.28
CA LEU A 122 3.96 10.76 -11.88
C LEU A 122 5.15 10.94 -10.92
N LEU A 123 6.36 11.13 -11.45
CA LEU A 123 7.62 11.20 -10.69
C LEU A 123 7.77 12.50 -9.87
N SER A 124 6.93 13.52 -10.10
CA SER A 124 7.04 14.84 -9.44
C SER A 124 5.89 15.19 -8.48
N SER A 125 4.91 14.30 -8.28
CA SER A 125 3.64 14.63 -7.61
C SER A 125 3.41 13.95 -6.24
N TRP A 126 4.38 13.21 -5.72
CA TRP A 126 4.25 12.44 -4.47
C TRP A 126 5.39 12.69 -3.50
#